data_AF-A0A4Q0PBN5-F1
#
_entry.id   AF-A0A4Q0PBN5-F1
#
_cell.length_a   1.000
_cell.length_b   1.000
_cell.length_c   1.000
_cell.angle_alpha   90.00
_cell.angle_beta   90.00
_cell.angle_gamma   90.00
#
_symmetry.space_group_name_H-M   'P 1'
#
loop_
_entity.id
_entity.type
_entity.pdbx_description
1 polymer ?
#
loop_
_entity_poly.entity_id
_entity_poly.type
_entity_poly.pdbx_seq_one_letter_code
_entity_poly.pdbx_strand_id
1 'polypeptide(L)'
;MAKPVSKLGDFKGTIDGITYYTLNGERICRKAAPPSKEQIHNDPRFAAVKQNNNEFGGASAYAKAIRNELAPYLNTFKDTSFNNRLTSCCLKMAKKGRGIPGQRSINAHNLSEALIGIELHNKYEFDKQLKYSPRLQRTAKGIYIDFSGMQPHDLVGTPKFANQFKLIALQITLPEYTWDTSIQKYTPVKPGVAPANTHLTTPPIAISDIPEPLEFYIPIPKNKTHKPIQSNPSPAAHEAKETHILWLGIQYGKQHNGQFIALETGRAMQCIAVY
;
A
#
# COMPACT_ATOMS: atom_id res chain seq x y z
N MET A 1 -62.11 18.94 -12.31
CA MET A 1 -61.07 19.24 -11.29
C MET A 1 -60.39 17.93 -10.93
N ALA A 2 -59.06 17.95 -10.77
CA ALA A 2 -58.08 16.85 -10.91
C ALA A 2 -58.61 15.40 -10.89
N LYS A 3 -58.50 14.71 -12.03
CA LYS A 3 -58.58 13.23 -12.11
C LYS A 3 -57.24 12.65 -11.62
N PRO A 4 -57.22 11.64 -10.73
CA PRO A 4 -55.97 10.98 -10.38
C PRO A 4 -55.43 10.29 -11.63
N VAL A 5 -54.34 10.83 -12.18
CA VAL A 5 -53.63 10.19 -13.29
C VAL A 5 -52.95 8.93 -12.74
N SER A 6 -53.35 7.78 -13.27
CA SER A 6 -52.88 6.42 -13.00
C SER A 6 -51.43 6.19 -13.42
N LYS A 7 -50.49 7.01 -12.95
CA LYS A 7 -49.03 6.86 -13.20
C LYS A 7 -48.18 6.73 -11.94
N LEU A 8 -48.80 6.55 -10.77
CA LEU A 8 -48.09 5.99 -9.59
C LEU A 8 -47.95 4.44 -9.68
N GLY A 9 -48.56 3.83 -10.70
CA GLY A 9 -48.67 2.38 -10.91
C GLY A 9 -47.38 1.67 -11.28
N ASP A 10 -46.46 2.37 -11.96
CA ASP A 10 -45.23 1.80 -12.50
C ASP A 10 -43.98 2.21 -11.73
N PHE A 11 -44.13 2.61 -10.46
CA PHE A 11 -42.99 2.99 -9.65
C PHE A 11 -42.09 1.78 -9.37
N LYS A 12 -40.96 1.72 -10.08
CA LYS A 12 -39.81 0.88 -9.76
C LYS A 12 -38.73 1.75 -9.14
N GLY A 13 -38.45 1.56 -7.86
CA GLY A 13 -37.51 2.41 -7.15
C GLY A 13 -37.50 2.15 -5.66
N THR A 14 -36.59 2.82 -4.96
CA THR A 14 -36.43 2.71 -3.51
C THR A 14 -36.83 4.03 -2.86
N ILE A 15 -37.77 3.97 -1.92
CA ILE A 15 -38.18 5.09 -1.06
C ILE A 15 -38.02 4.63 0.38
N ASP A 16 -37.28 5.39 1.20
CA ASP A 16 -37.09 5.11 2.62
C ASP A 16 -36.61 3.67 2.94
N GLY A 17 -35.70 3.15 2.11
CA GLY A 17 -35.17 1.79 2.23
C GLY A 17 -36.12 0.66 1.80
N ILE A 18 -37.32 1.01 1.31
CA ILE A 18 -38.28 0.07 0.73
C ILE A 18 -38.18 0.13 -0.79
N THR A 19 -37.79 -0.99 -1.40
CA THR A 19 -37.72 -1.15 -2.85
C THR A 19 -39.04 -1.72 -3.37
N TYR A 20 -39.64 -1.03 -4.34
CA TYR A 20 -40.86 -1.42 -5.03
C TYR A 20 -40.50 -1.97 -6.41
N TYR A 21 -41.02 -3.15 -6.75
CA TYR A 21 -40.81 -3.78 -8.06
C TYR A 21 -41.94 -4.79 -8.37
N THR A 22 -42.04 -5.20 -9.63
CA THR A 22 -42.98 -6.23 -10.06
C THR A 22 -42.25 -7.56 -10.20
N LEU A 23 -42.75 -8.62 -9.56
CA LEU A 23 -42.26 -9.99 -9.71
C LEU A 23 -43.45 -10.86 -10.13
N ASN A 24 -43.33 -11.58 -11.24
CA ASN A 24 -44.40 -12.44 -11.77
C ASN A 24 -45.76 -11.74 -11.96
N GLY A 25 -45.76 -10.45 -12.31
CA GLY A 25 -46.99 -9.66 -12.51
C GLY A 25 -47.57 -9.06 -11.23
N GLU A 26 -47.09 -9.46 -10.05
CA GLU A 26 -47.53 -8.93 -8.77
C GLU A 26 -46.62 -7.81 -8.26
N ARG A 27 -47.20 -6.82 -7.57
CA ARG A 27 -46.47 -5.70 -6.98
C ARG A 27 -45.90 -6.12 -5.63
N ILE A 28 -44.58 -6.12 -5.53
CA ILE A 28 -43.86 -6.45 -4.30
C ILE A 28 -43.16 -5.20 -3.77
N CYS A 29 -43.24 -5.00 -2.46
CA CYS A 29 -42.35 -4.11 -1.74
C CYS A 29 -41.45 -4.95 -0.82
N ARG A 30 -40.16 -4.61 -0.75
CA ARG A 30 -39.24 -5.21 0.21
C ARG A 30 -38.45 -4.12 0.90
N LYS A 31 -38.32 -4.20 2.21
CA LYS A 31 -37.27 -3.45 2.93
C LYS A 31 -36.00 -4.26 2.82
N ALA A 32 -34.98 -3.72 2.14
CA ALA A 32 -33.70 -4.42 2.06
C ALA A 32 -33.05 -4.41 3.44
N ALA A 33 -33.15 -5.51 4.18
CA ALA A 33 -32.37 -5.71 5.40
C ALA A 33 -31.00 -6.26 4.99
N PRO A 34 -29.89 -5.61 5.36
CA PRO A 34 -28.58 -6.22 5.21
C PRO A 34 -28.56 -7.54 6.00
N PRO A 35 -27.87 -8.58 5.51
CA PRO A 35 -27.77 -9.82 6.27
C PRO A 35 -27.07 -9.56 7.60
N SER A 36 -27.54 -10.20 8.67
CA SER A 36 -26.91 -10.13 9.99
C SER A 36 -25.51 -10.75 9.96
N LYS A 37 -24.68 -10.43 10.96
CA LYS A 37 -23.34 -11.02 11.09
C LYS A 37 -23.42 -12.54 11.21
N GLU A 38 -24.40 -13.05 11.97
CA GLU A 38 -24.66 -14.48 12.16
C GLU A 38 -25.10 -15.13 10.86
N GLN A 39 -25.93 -14.46 10.05
CA GLN A 39 -26.32 -14.94 8.73
C GLN A 39 -25.11 -15.06 7.81
N ILE A 40 -24.27 -14.02 7.73
CA ILE A 40 -23.02 -14.07 6.94
C ILE A 40 -22.11 -15.19 7.44
N HIS A 41 -22.02 -15.39 8.75
CA HIS A 41 -21.14 -16.38 9.35
C HIS A 41 -21.59 -17.83 9.09
N ASN A 42 -22.88 -18.12 9.26
CA ASN A 42 -23.40 -19.49 9.30
C ASN A 42 -23.97 -19.97 7.97
N ASP A 43 -24.56 -19.08 7.16
CA ASP A 43 -25.25 -19.50 5.94
C ASP A 43 -24.25 -19.78 4.79
N PRO A 44 -24.33 -20.96 4.14
CA PRO A 44 -23.42 -21.34 3.06
C PRO A 44 -23.49 -20.40 1.85
N ARG A 45 -24.60 -19.70 1.62
CA ARG A 45 -24.75 -18.74 0.51
C ARG A 45 -23.78 -17.56 0.61
N PHE A 46 -23.31 -17.24 1.83
CA PHE A 46 -22.32 -16.19 2.07
C PHE A 46 -20.88 -16.69 2.11
N ALA A 47 -20.59 -17.93 1.66
CA ALA A 47 -19.22 -18.48 1.65
C ALA A 47 -18.22 -17.55 0.93
N ALA A 48 -18.56 -17.06 -0.27
CA ALA A 48 -17.69 -16.15 -1.02
C ALA A 48 -17.50 -14.80 -0.31
N VAL A 49 -18.55 -14.30 0.37
CA VAL A 49 -18.48 -13.05 1.15
C VAL A 49 -17.55 -13.22 2.34
N LYS A 50 -17.65 -14.33 3.07
CA LYS A 50 -16.73 -14.66 4.17
C LYS A 50 -15.27 -14.73 3.70
N GLN A 51 -15.03 -15.44 2.59
CA GLN A 51 -13.70 -15.55 2.00
C GLN A 51 -13.14 -14.16 1.62
N ASN A 52 -13.94 -13.33 0.97
CA ASN A 52 -13.53 -11.97 0.63
C ASN A 52 -13.25 -11.10 1.87
N ASN A 53 -14.09 -11.20 2.89
CA ASN A 53 -13.91 -10.44 4.14
C ASN A 53 -12.62 -10.83 4.87
N ASN A 54 -12.30 -12.13 4.92
CA ASN A 54 -11.08 -12.61 5.54
C ASN A 54 -9.84 -12.04 4.82
N GLU A 55 -9.78 -12.18 3.49
CA GLU A 55 -8.67 -11.65 2.68
C GLU A 55 -8.58 -10.12 2.73
N PHE A 56 -9.72 -9.42 2.81
CA PHE A 56 -9.74 -7.97 3.01
C PHE A 56 -9.16 -7.57 4.38
N GLY A 57 -9.50 -8.31 5.44
CA GLY A 57 -8.91 -8.13 6.76
C GLY A 57 -7.39 -8.36 6.75
N GLY A 58 -6.92 -9.40 6.07
CA GLY A 58 -5.51 -9.67 5.87
C GLY A 58 -4.80 -8.56 5.07
N ALA A 59 -5.38 -8.14 3.95
CA ALA A 59 -4.86 -7.06 3.13
C ALA A 59 -4.76 -5.74 3.90
N SER A 60 -5.77 -5.44 4.72
CA SER A 60 -5.79 -4.28 5.61
C SER A 60 -4.69 -4.34 6.67
N ALA A 61 -4.42 -5.53 7.23
CA ALA A 61 -3.34 -5.74 8.19
C ALA A 61 -1.96 -5.57 7.54
N TYR A 62 -1.75 -6.12 6.33
CA TYR A 62 -0.51 -5.96 5.57
C TYR A 62 -0.28 -4.49 5.17
N ALA A 63 -1.33 -3.81 4.68
CA ALA A 63 -1.29 -2.38 4.39
C ALA A 63 -1.00 -1.53 5.64
N LYS A 64 -1.48 -1.95 6.82
CA LYS A 64 -1.13 -1.30 8.09
C LYS A 64 0.35 -1.46 8.41
N ALA A 65 0.94 -2.64 8.19
CA ALA A 65 2.36 -2.85 8.40
C ALA A 65 3.22 -1.92 7.51
N ILE A 66 2.91 -1.83 6.21
CA ILE A 66 3.57 -0.88 5.31
C ILE A 66 3.41 0.58 5.80
N ARG A 67 2.21 0.98 6.23
CA ARG A 67 1.94 2.35 6.73
C ARG A 67 2.66 2.69 8.01
N ASN A 68 2.86 1.72 8.90
CA ASN A 68 3.60 1.95 10.14
C ASN A 68 5.05 2.35 9.83
N GLU A 69 5.67 1.71 8.84
CA GLU A 69 7.04 2.05 8.42
C GLU A 69 7.09 3.37 7.64
N LEU A 70 6.04 3.71 6.87
CA LEU A 70 5.92 5.01 6.22
C LEU A 70 5.55 6.16 7.17
N ALA A 71 5.19 5.87 8.43
CA ALA A 71 4.61 6.84 9.35
C ALA A 71 5.37 8.18 9.47
N PRO A 72 6.73 8.22 9.48
CA PRO A 72 7.48 9.48 9.50
C PRO A 72 7.17 10.41 8.32
N TYR A 73 6.75 9.86 7.17
CA TYR A 73 6.49 10.62 5.95
C TYR A 73 5.00 10.82 5.68
N LEU A 74 4.12 10.00 6.26
CA LEU A 74 2.68 10.02 5.96
C LEU A 74 2.03 11.38 6.18
N ASN A 75 2.36 12.09 7.26
CA ASN A 75 1.76 13.41 7.53
C ASN A 75 2.12 14.46 6.49
N THR A 76 3.31 14.35 5.91
CA THR A 76 3.83 15.30 4.94
C THR A 76 3.47 14.87 3.52
N PHE A 77 3.59 13.59 3.17
CA PHE A 77 3.52 13.17 1.77
C PHE A 77 2.16 12.61 1.36
N LYS A 78 1.30 12.14 2.27
CA LYS A 78 0.11 11.39 1.84
C LYS A 78 -1.09 12.27 1.50
N ASP A 79 -1.90 11.81 0.55
CA ASP A 79 -3.27 12.26 0.38
C ASP A 79 -4.27 11.41 1.21
N THR A 80 -5.54 11.83 1.24
CA THR A 80 -6.60 11.11 1.98
C THR A 80 -6.99 9.76 1.36
N SER A 81 -6.73 9.55 0.07
CA SER A 81 -7.04 8.33 -0.68
C SER A 81 -5.99 7.22 -0.53
N PHE A 82 -4.76 7.56 -0.11
CA PHE A 82 -3.63 6.62 -0.05
C PHE A 82 -3.94 5.32 0.68
N ASN A 83 -4.61 5.40 1.84
CA ASN A 83 -4.95 4.22 2.63
C ASN A 83 -5.83 3.22 1.85
N ASN A 84 -6.80 3.73 1.09
CA ASN A 84 -7.71 2.90 0.29
C ASN A 84 -6.99 2.31 -0.92
N ARG A 85 -6.14 3.10 -1.58
CA ARG A 85 -5.31 2.63 -2.71
C ARG A 85 -4.37 1.52 -2.26
N LEU A 86 -3.63 1.72 -1.18
CA LEU A 86 -2.70 0.73 -0.64
C LEU A 86 -3.43 -0.55 -0.23
N THR A 87 -4.56 -0.45 0.47
CA THR A 87 -5.36 -1.63 0.85
C THR A 87 -5.88 -2.39 -0.38
N SER A 88 -6.26 -1.66 -1.43
CA SER A 88 -6.69 -2.27 -2.70
C SER A 88 -5.54 -3.00 -3.39
N CYS A 89 -4.33 -2.45 -3.38
CA CYS A 89 -3.13 -3.13 -3.87
C CYS A 89 -2.85 -4.40 -3.06
N CYS A 90 -2.90 -4.33 -1.72
CA CYS A 90 -2.75 -5.48 -0.84
C CYS A 90 -3.82 -6.56 -1.06
N LEU A 91 -5.05 -6.16 -1.36
CA LEU A 91 -6.11 -7.10 -1.70
C LEU A 91 -5.79 -7.83 -3.01
N LYS A 92 -5.30 -7.13 -4.04
CA LYS A 92 -4.84 -7.77 -5.29
C LYS A 92 -3.71 -8.76 -5.01
N MET A 93 -2.76 -8.42 -4.14
CA MET A 93 -1.68 -9.32 -3.72
C MET A 93 -2.23 -10.57 -2.99
N ALA A 94 -3.20 -10.41 -2.10
CA ALA A 94 -3.88 -11.53 -1.44
C ALA A 94 -4.59 -12.45 -2.44
N LYS A 95 -5.24 -11.87 -3.47
CA LYS A 95 -5.91 -12.66 -4.53
C LYS A 95 -4.93 -13.47 -5.38
N LYS A 96 -3.65 -13.10 -5.43
CA LYS A 96 -2.59 -13.85 -6.12
C LYS A 96 -1.77 -14.76 -5.20
N GLY A 97 -2.08 -14.77 -3.91
CA GLY A 97 -1.42 -15.62 -2.92
C GLY A 97 -1.74 -17.11 -3.06
N ARG A 98 -0.89 -17.93 -2.42
CA ARG A 98 -1.05 -19.39 -2.37
C ARG A 98 -2.08 -19.78 -1.30
N GLY A 99 -2.79 -20.88 -1.52
CA GLY A 99 -3.81 -21.40 -0.59
C GLY A 99 -5.22 -21.26 -1.14
N ILE A 100 -6.21 -21.56 -0.29
CA ILE A 100 -7.62 -21.53 -0.67
C ILE A 100 -8.21 -20.12 -0.54
N PRO A 101 -9.23 -19.75 -1.36
CA PRO A 101 -9.92 -18.48 -1.20
C PRO A 101 -10.38 -18.25 0.24
N GLY A 102 -10.12 -17.05 0.76
CA GLY A 102 -10.34 -16.68 2.15
C GLY A 102 -9.14 -16.86 3.07
N GLN A 103 -8.17 -17.67 2.67
CA GLN A 103 -7.00 -18.04 3.49
C GLN A 103 -5.69 -17.98 2.69
N ARG A 104 -5.69 -17.34 1.52
CA ARG A 104 -4.50 -17.19 0.68
C ARG A 104 -3.43 -16.34 1.36
N SER A 105 -2.16 -16.75 1.24
CA SER A 105 -1.05 -15.98 1.79
C SER A 105 -0.95 -14.57 1.18
N ILE A 106 -0.39 -13.63 1.93
CA ILE A 106 -0.26 -12.24 1.50
C ILE A 106 1.20 -11.84 1.61
N ASN A 107 1.81 -11.52 0.48
CA ASN A 107 3.19 -11.07 0.38
C ASN A 107 3.33 -10.14 -0.84
N ALA A 108 4.27 -9.21 -0.81
CA ALA A 108 4.47 -8.26 -1.90
C ALA A 108 4.98 -8.90 -3.22
N HIS A 109 5.57 -10.10 -3.17
CA HIS A 109 5.89 -10.88 -4.37
C HIS A 109 4.69 -11.54 -5.04
N ASN A 110 3.55 -11.68 -4.35
CA ASN A 110 2.38 -12.31 -4.96
C ASN A 110 1.90 -11.53 -6.20
N LEU A 111 2.09 -10.20 -6.19
CA LEU A 111 1.83 -9.31 -7.33
C LEU A 111 2.57 -7.98 -7.12
N SER A 112 3.87 -7.95 -7.42
CA SER A 112 4.73 -6.79 -7.15
C SER A 112 4.29 -5.54 -7.91
N GLU A 113 3.76 -5.70 -9.12
CA GLU A 113 3.25 -4.63 -9.98
C GLU A 113 2.03 -3.92 -9.38
N ALA A 114 1.36 -4.51 -8.39
CA ALA A 114 0.29 -3.83 -7.68
C ALA A 114 0.81 -2.73 -6.75
N LEU A 115 2.05 -2.85 -6.24
CA LEU A 115 2.67 -1.85 -5.36
C LEU A 115 3.59 -0.91 -6.12
N ILE A 116 4.35 -1.40 -7.09
CA ILE A 116 5.28 -0.55 -7.86
C ILE A 116 4.48 0.55 -8.56
N GLY A 117 4.92 1.81 -8.42
CA GLY A 117 4.24 3.00 -8.92
C GLY A 117 3.18 3.58 -7.98
N ILE A 118 2.88 2.97 -6.83
CA ILE A 118 1.94 3.58 -5.89
C ILE A 118 2.55 4.83 -5.25
N GLU A 119 1.87 5.96 -5.42
CA GLU A 119 2.26 7.25 -4.85
C GLU A 119 1.64 7.48 -3.47
N LEU A 120 2.33 8.18 -2.57
CA LEU A 120 1.70 8.71 -1.36
C LEU A 120 0.65 9.79 -1.69
N HIS A 121 0.85 10.57 -2.77
CA HIS A 121 -0.05 11.64 -3.20
C HIS A 121 -0.37 11.57 -4.69
N ASN A 122 -1.64 11.36 -5.07
CA ASN A 122 -2.06 11.25 -6.47
C ASN A 122 -1.85 12.52 -7.30
N LYS A 123 -1.82 13.71 -6.67
CA LYS A 123 -1.54 14.97 -7.40
C LYS A 123 -0.06 15.29 -7.51
N TYR A 124 0.78 14.71 -6.65
CA TYR A 124 2.21 14.98 -6.61
C TYR A 124 2.94 13.69 -6.97
N GLU A 125 2.79 13.29 -8.23
CA GLU A 125 3.42 12.11 -8.81
C GLU A 125 4.94 12.27 -8.83
N PHE A 126 5.67 11.23 -8.47
CA PHE A 126 7.13 11.27 -8.35
C PHE A 126 7.81 11.57 -9.69
N ASP A 127 7.36 10.94 -10.78
CA ASP A 127 7.91 11.15 -12.12
C ASP A 127 7.65 12.56 -12.68
N LYS A 128 6.69 13.29 -12.09
CA LYS A 128 6.45 14.72 -12.40
C LYS A 128 7.32 15.64 -11.56
N GLN A 129 7.94 15.13 -10.49
CA GLN A 129 8.87 15.88 -9.64
C GLN A 129 10.32 15.64 -10.08
N LEU A 130 10.66 14.40 -10.44
CA LEU A 130 11.98 13.97 -10.84
C LEU A 130 11.88 13.08 -12.10
N LYS A 131 12.26 13.62 -13.26
CA LYS A 131 12.33 12.86 -14.52
C LYS A 131 13.68 12.15 -14.70
N TYR A 132 14.13 11.50 -13.64
CA TYR A 132 15.35 10.72 -13.64
C TYR A 132 15.08 9.36 -13.01
N SER A 133 15.44 8.29 -13.69
CA SER A 133 15.31 6.93 -13.18
C SER A 133 16.66 6.46 -12.63
N PRO A 134 16.81 6.33 -11.30
CA PRO A 134 18.06 5.83 -10.73
C PRO A 134 18.31 4.38 -11.12
N ARG A 135 19.59 4.02 -11.25
CA ARG A 135 19.98 2.62 -11.44
C ARG A 135 19.84 1.89 -10.10
N LEU A 136 19.12 0.78 -10.11
CA LEU A 136 18.97 -0.07 -8.94
C LEU A 136 19.84 -1.32 -9.09
N GLN A 137 20.71 -1.57 -8.12
CA GLN A 137 21.55 -2.77 -8.09
C GLN A 137 21.40 -3.49 -6.76
N ARG A 138 20.76 -4.66 -6.78
CA ARG A 138 20.69 -5.56 -5.63
C ARG A 138 21.93 -6.44 -5.58
N THR A 139 22.54 -6.52 -4.41
CA THR A 139 23.67 -7.40 -4.10
C THR A 139 23.34 -8.28 -2.89
N ALA A 140 24.20 -9.24 -2.57
CA ALA A 140 24.04 -10.04 -1.35
C ALA A 140 24.17 -9.23 -0.04
N LYS A 141 24.73 -8.00 -0.10
CA LYS A 141 24.96 -7.16 1.08
C LYS A 141 23.92 -6.05 1.23
N GLY A 142 23.24 -5.67 0.16
CA GLY A 142 22.36 -4.51 0.15
C GLY A 142 21.89 -4.11 -1.25
N ILE A 143 21.18 -2.99 -1.30
CA ILE A 143 20.63 -2.38 -2.51
C ILE A 143 21.33 -1.04 -2.72
N TYR A 144 21.93 -0.85 -3.88
CA TYR A 144 22.42 0.45 -4.34
C TYR A 144 21.34 1.15 -5.16
N ILE A 145 21.19 2.45 -4.93
CA ILE A 145 20.33 3.36 -5.69
C ILE A 145 21.23 4.49 -6.19
N ASP A 146 21.54 4.45 -7.47
CA ASP A 146 22.57 5.30 -8.09
C ASP A 146 21.93 6.39 -8.98
N PHE A 147 22.15 7.64 -8.61
CA PHE A 147 21.69 8.85 -9.33
C PHE A 147 22.80 9.49 -10.17
N SER A 148 23.93 8.81 -10.41
CA SER A 148 25.04 9.36 -11.19
C SER A 148 24.61 9.77 -12.60
N GLY A 149 24.82 11.04 -12.94
CA GLY A 149 24.36 11.66 -14.18
C GLY A 149 23.04 12.45 -14.04
N MET A 150 22.42 12.50 -12.87
CA MET A 150 21.25 13.36 -12.62
C MET A 150 21.64 14.84 -12.72
N GLN A 151 20.88 15.60 -13.49
CA GLN A 151 21.15 17.01 -13.78
C GLN A 151 19.99 17.92 -13.34
N PRO A 152 20.21 19.24 -13.22
CA PRO A 152 19.16 20.18 -12.80
C PRO A 152 17.90 20.15 -13.69
N HIS A 153 18.04 19.82 -14.99
CA HIS A 153 16.91 19.75 -15.91
C HIS A 153 15.99 18.54 -15.67
N ASP A 154 16.42 17.55 -14.89
CA ASP A 154 15.59 16.41 -14.50
C ASP A 154 14.60 16.77 -13.37
N LEU A 155 14.87 17.84 -12.62
CA LEU A 155 14.05 18.33 -11.50
C LEU A 155 12.85 19.16 -11.99
N VAL A 156 12.04 18.58 -12.88
CA VAL A 156 11.00 19.30 -13.63
C VAL A 156 9.83 19.82 -12.79
N GLY A 157 9.57 19.22 -11.62
CA GLY A 157 8.47 19.63 -10.73
C GLY A 157 8.85 20.67 -9.70
N THR A 158 10.03 21.28 -9.82
CA THR A 158 10.56 22.28 -8.89
C THR A 158 9.56 23.43 -8.68
N PRO A 159 9.06 23.62 -7.46
CA PRO A 159 8.16 24.73 -7.14
C PRO A 159 8.83 26.10 -7.28
N LYS A 160 8.01 27.15 -7.46
CA LYS A 160 8.49 28.52 -7.40
C LYS A 160 9.22 28.76 -6.08
N PHE A 161 10.40 29.38 -6.15
CA PHE A 161 11.28 29.71 -5.01
C PHE A 161 12.01 28.53 -4.35
N ALA A 162 11.90 27.31 -4.87
CA ALA A 162 12.78 26.23 -4.45
C ALA A 162 14.21 26.47 -4.97
N ASN A 163 15.21 26.30 -4.10
CA ASN A 163 16.62 26.33 -4.47
C ASN A 163 17.39 25.09 -3.99
N GLN A 164 16.74 24.25 -3.18
CA GLN A 164 17.28 23.01 -2.66
C GLN A 164 16.26 21.87 -2.76
N PHE A 165 16.75 20.64 -2.73
CA PHE A 165 15.93 19.44 -2.58
C PHE A 165 16.60 18.43 -1.64
N LYS A 166 15.82 17.47 -1.17
CA LYS A 166 16.30 16.27 -0.48
C LYS A 166 15.77 15.05 -1.20
N LEU A 167 16.59 14.01 -1.29
CA LEU A 167 16.14 12.67 -1.65
C LEU A 167 15.95 11.83 -0.40
N ILE A 168 14.95 10.96 -0.42
CA ILE A 168 14.58 10.08 0.69
C ILE A 168 14.50 8.66 0.12
N ALA A 169 15.27 7.73 0.65
CA ALA A 169 15.16 6.32 0.31
C ALA A 169 14.70 5.52 1.53
N LEU A 170 13.69 4.67 1.34
CA LEU A 170 13.14 3.82 2.39
C LEU A 170 13.06 2.39 1.90
N GLN A 171 13.59 1.47 2.69
CA GLN A 171 13.41 0.04 2.49
C GLN A 171 12.58 -0.53 3.64
N ILE A 172 11.48 -1.19 3.27
CA ILE A 172 10.55 -1.86 4.18
C ILE A 172 10.68 -3.37 3.98
N THR A 173 11.08 -4.09 5.02
CA THR A 173 11.13 -5.55 5.07
C THR A 173 9.85 -6.06 5.71
N LEU A 174 9.04 -6.84 4.99
CA LEU A 174 7.86 -7.49 5.58
C LEU A 174 7.87 -9.00 5.36
N PRO A 175 7.45 -9.78 6.37
CA PRO A 175 7.25 -11.21 6.20
C PRO A 175 5.98 -11.50 5.40
N GLU A 176 5.85 -12.72 4.89
CA GLU A 176 4.57 -13.25 4.42
C GLU A 176 3.54 -13.28 5.58
N TYR A 177 2.29 -12.93 5.28
CA TYR A 177 1.15 -13.08 6.17
C TYR A 177 0.35 -14.30 5.76
N THR A 178 0.01 -15.15 6.71
CA THR A 178 -0.72 -16.40 6.50
C THR A 178 -1.95 -16.46 7.38
N TRP A 179 -2.96 -17.22 6.95
CA TRP A 179 -4.15 -17.44 7.77
C TRP A 179 -3.84 -18.37 8.95
N ASP A 180 -4.07 -17.89 10.16
CA ASP A 180 -4.03 -18.69 11.38
C ASP A 180 -5.44 -19.22 11.67
N THR A 181 -5.58 -20.55 11.57
CA THR A 181 -6.86 -21.24 11.80
C THR A 181 -7.29 -21.25 13.26
N SER A 182 -6.36 -21.11 14.21
CA SER A 182 -6.68 -21.15 15.64
C SER A 182 -7.39 -19.86 16.09
N ILE A 183 -6.93 -18.71 15.59
CA ILE A 183 -7.48 -17.39 15.93
C ILE A 183 -8.32 -16.78 14.81
N GLN A 184 -8.50 -17.50 13.69
CA GLN A 184 -9.27 -17.08 12.51
C GLN A 184 -8.83 -15.70 11.99
N LYS A 185 -7.52 -15.49 11.84
CA LYS A 185 -6.95 -14.19 11.44
C LYS A 185 -5.64 -14.36 10.68
N TYR A 186 -5.32 -13.40 9.82
CA TYR A 186 -3.99 -13.29 9.23
C TYR A 186 -2.94 -12.85 10.24
N THR A 187 -1.84 -13.58 10.31
CA THR A 187 -0.66 -13.30 11.13
C THR A 187 0.61 -13.35 10.28
N PRO A 188 1.65 -12.55 10.61
CA PRO A 188 2.94 -12.71 9.97
C PRO A 188 3.56 -14.05 10.38
N VAL A 189 4.25 -14.74 9.45
CA VAL A 189 4.83 -16.09 9.70
C VAL A 189 5.88 -16.11 10.82
N LYS A 190 6.47 -14.96 11.15
CA LYS A 190 7.41 -14.80 12.28
C LYS A 190 7.03 -13.57 13.12
N PRO A 191 5.97 -13.66 13.93
CA PRO A 191 5.50 -12.54 14.75
C PRO A 191 6.51 -12.31 15.89
N GLY A 192 7.46 -11.40 15.72
CA GLY A 192 8.44 -11.09 16.77
C GLY A 192 9.83 -10.68 16.25
N VAL A 193 10.12 -10.93 14.99
CA VAL A 193 11.30 -10.34 14.35
C VAL A 193 10.93 -8.93 13.91
N ALA A 194 11.61 -7.92 14.47
CA ALA A 194 11.42 -6.55 14.05
C ALA A 194 11.78 -6.44 12.56
N PRO A 195 10.92 -5.81 11.73
CA PRO A 195 11.24 -5.62 10.33
C PRO A 195 12.49 -4.76 10.22
N ALA A 196 13.44 -5.24 9.47
CA ALA A 196 14.74 -4.60 9.37
C ALA A 196 14.67 -3.53 8.28
N ASN A 197 14.18 -2.36 8.66
CA ASN A 197 13.86 -1.26 7.77
C ASN A 197 14.95 -0.19 7.83
N THR A 198 15.16 0.48 6.70
CA THR A 198 16.18 1.51 6.58
C THR A 198 15.58 2.78 6.01
N HIS A 199 15.85 3.91 6.66
CA HIS A 199 15.45 5.25 6.23
C HIS A 199 16.71 6.06 5.98
N LEU A 200 16.92 6.50 4.75
CA LEU A 200 18.04 7.37 4.38
C LEU A 200 17.48 8.65 3.79
N THR A 201 18.12 9.77 4.10
CA THR A 201 17.77 11.08 3.55
C THR A 201 19.04 11.86 3.31
N THR A 202 19.17 12.48 2.14
CA THR A 202 20.33 13.30 1.84
C THR A 202 20.33 14.56 2.72
N PRO A 203 21.50 15.21 2.91
CA PRO A 203 21.49 16.63 3.24
C PRO A 203 20.72 17.43 2.17
N PRO A 204 20.31 18.67 2.46
CA PRO A 204 19.81 19.57 1.42
C PRO A 204 20.86 19.72 0.29
N ILE A 205 20.44 19.43 -0.94
CA ILE A 205 21.26 19.55 -2.15
C ILE A 205 20.79 20.79 -2.90
N ALA A 206 21.72 21.65 -3.33
CA ALA A 206 21.40 22.79 -4.17
C ALA A 206 20.98 22.32 -5.57
N ILE A 207 19.89 22.87 -6.10
CA ILE A 207 19.39 22.50 -7.44
C ILE A 207 20.42 22.81 -8.54
N SER A 208 21.22 23.87 -8.35
CA SER A 208 22.27 24.28 -9.27
C SER A 208 23.57 23.49 -9.15
N ASP A 209 23.74 22.70 -8.10
CA ASP A 209 25.00 22.04 -7.76
C ASP A 209 24.69 20.65 -7.15
N ILE A 210 24.41 19.71 -8.03
CA ILE A 210 24.10 18.31 -7.68
C ILE A 210 25.43 17.56 -7.55
N PRO A 211 25.73 16.95 -6.38
CA PRO A 211 27.01 16.28 -6.16
C PRO A 211 27.12 14.98 -6.98
N GLU A 212 28.35 14.62 -7.35
CA GLU A 212 28.66 13.31 -7.94
C GLU A 212 29.78 12.61 -7.13
N PRO A 213 29.60 11.34 -6.72
CA PRO A 213 28.40 10.51 -6.92
C PRO A 213 27.25 10.90 -5.98
N LEU A 214 26.01 10.69 -6.44
CA LEU A 214 24.81 10.77 -5.62
C LEU A 214 24.18 9.37 -5.54
N GLU A 215 24.31 8.72 -4.39
CA GLU A 215 23.85 7.35 -4.21
C GLU A 215 23.30 7.08 -2.80
N PHE A 216 22.43 6.07 -2.71
CA PHE A 216 22.10 5.42 -1.45
C PHE A 216 22.60 4.00 -1.45
N TYR A 217 23.14 3.57 -0.31
CA TYR A 217 23.38 2.16 -0.02
C TYR A 217 22.50 1.72 1.15
N ILE A 218 21.57 0.81 0.86
CA ILE A 218 20.68 0.24 1.86
C ILE A 218 21.19 -1.15 2.21
N PRO A 219 21.73 -1.39 3.42
CA PRO A 219 22.16 -2.71 3.81
C PRO A 219 20.95 -3.64 3.94
N ILE A 220 21.04 -4.83 3.36
CA ILE A 220 20.12 -5.92 3.69
C ILE A 220 20.72 -6.60 4.91
N PRO A 221 20.08 -6.54 6.09
CA PRO A 221 20.63 -7.14 7.29
C PRO A 221 20.73 -8.65 7.09
N LYS A 222 21.88 -9.21 7.44
CA LYS A 222 22.03 -10.65 7.53
C LYS A 222 21.04 -11.14 8.57
N ASN A 223 20.08 -11.97 8.16
CA ASN A 223 19.22 -12.68 9.10
C ASN A 223 20.12 -13.44 10.08
N LYS A 224 20.27 -12.94 11.31
CA LYS A 224 20.81 -13.74 12.41
C LYS A 224 19.75 -14.81 12.64
N THR A 225 20.03 -16.03 12.22
CA THR A 225 19.26 -17.21 12.62
C THR A 225 19.21 -17.24 14.14
N HIS A 226 18.10 -16.78 14.73
CA HIS A 226 17.79 -17.11 16.10
C HIS A 226 17.64 -18.63 16.16
N LYS A 227 18.27 -19.27 17.16
CA LYS A 227 18.11 -20.70 17.44
C LYS A 227 16.61 -21.02 17.37
N PRO A 228 16.19 -22.05 16.61
CA PRO A 228 14.79 -22.41 16.53
C PRO A 228 14.30 -22.74 17.95
N ILE A 229 13.29 -22.00 18.42
CA ILE A 229 12.46 -22.50 19.51
C ILE A 229 11.71 -23.68 18.91
N GLN A 230 11.91 -24.86 19.47
CA GLN A 230 11.25 -26.08 19.02
C GLN A 230 9.73 -25.89 19.13
N SER A 231 9.06 -25.74 17.98
CA SER A 231 7.63 -25.97 17.86
C SER A 231 7.41 -27.00 16.75
N ASN A 232 6.43 -27.88 16.99
CA ASN A 232 6.18 -29.13 16.28
C ASN A 232 6.14 -29.03 14.74
N PRO A 233 6.47 -30.12 14.03
CA PRO A 233 6.56 -30.12 12.57
C PRO A 233 5.18 -29.90 11.94
N SER A 234 4.99 -28.74 11.32
CA SER A 234 3.89 -28.47 10.40
C SER A 234 4.28 -28.97 8.99
N PRO A 235 3.35 -29.48 8.17
CA PRO A 235 3.69 -30.12 6.90
C PRO A 235 4.22 -29.09 5.90
N ALA A 236 5.41 -29.39 5.34
CA ALA A 236 6.17 -28.60 4.38
C ALA A 236 6.51 -27.17 4.84
N ALA A 237 7.62 -27.03 5.56
CA ALA A 237 8.24 -25.75 5.90
C ALA A 237 8.65 -25.01 4.62
N HIS A 238 7.72 -24.21 4.06
CA HIS A 238 8.07 -23.20 3.09
C HIS A 238 8.87 -22.13 3.82
N GLU A 239 10.14 -21.95 3.44
CA GLU A 239 10.98 -20.89 3.98
C GLU A 239 10.32 -19.55 3.63
N ALA A 240 9.71 -18.89 4.61
CA ALA A 240 9.02 -17.63 4.42
C ALA A 240 10.01 -16.58 3.93
N LYS A 241 9.88 -16.20 2.66
CA LYS A 241 10.71 -15.15 2.07
C LYS A 241 10.24 -13.80 2.61
N GLU A 242 11.16 -13.10 3.26
CA GLU A 242 10.99 -11.68 3.55
C GLU A 242 11.01 -10.92 2.22
N THR A 243 10.19 -9.89 2.12
CA THR A 243 10.12 -9.05 0.93
C THR A 243 10.58 -7.65 1.27
N HIS A 244 11.42 -7.10 0.41
CA HIS A 244 11.93 -5.75 0.54
C HIS A 244 11.17 -4.83 -0.43
N ILE A 245 10.40 -3.89 0.11
CA ILE A 245 9.67 -2.88 -0.64
C ILE A 245 10.48 -1.59 -0.59
N LEU A 246 10.86 -1.08 -1.76
CA LEU A 246 11.69 0.10 -1.88
C LEU A 246 10.85 1.31 -2.27
N TRP A 247 10.98 2.37 -1.48
CA TRP A 247 10.35 3.67 -1.70
C TRP A 247 11.40 4.74 -1.94
N LEU A 248 11.09 5.65 -2.85
CA LEU A 248 11.90 6.82 -3.12
C LEU A 248 11.03 8.07 -3.03
N GLY A 249 11.56 9.10 -2.39
CA GLY A 249 10.89 10.38 -2.24
C GLY A 249 11.82 11.55 -2.55
N ILE A 250 11.22 12.65 -2.95
CA ILE A 250 11.87 13.93 -3.19
C ILE A 250 11.08 15.03 -2.46
N GLN A 251 11.80 15.95 -1.84
CA GLN A 251 11.22 17.12 -1.18
C GLN A 251 11.99 18.38 -1.55
N TYR A 252 11.30 19.32 -2.18
CA TYR A 252 11.84 20.64 -2.51
C TYR A 252 11.72 21.60 -1.33
N GLY A 253 12.66 22.52 -1.25
CA GLY A 253 12.72 23.51 -0.20
C GLY A 253 13.51 24.75 -0.60
N LYS A 254 13.50 25.73 0.29
CA LYS A 254 14.35 26.90 0.21
C LYS A 254 15.30 26.94 1.40
N GLN A 255 16.52 27.41 1.17
CA GLN A 255 17.40 27.78 2.25
C GLN A 255 16.95 29.12 2.85
N HIS A 256 16.84 29.18 4.18
CA HIS A 256 16.59 30.40 4.93
C HIS A 256 17.35 30.33 6.25
N ASN A 257 18.23 31.30 6.51
CA ASN A 257 19.10 31.33 7.69
C ASN A 257 19.91 30.04 7.90
N GLY A 258 20.44 29.46 6.80
CA GLY A 258 21.20 28.21 6.85
C GLY A 258 20.35 26.95 7.08
N GLN A 259 19.02 27.08 7.18
CA GLN A 259 18.11 25.95 7.36
C GLN A 259 17.32 25.65 6.09
N PHE A 260 17.04 24.37 5.87
CA PHE A 260 16.15 23.91 4.82
C PHE A 260 14.70 24.06 5.28
N ILE A 261 13.94 24.91 4.60
CA ILE A 261 12.51 25.06 4.77
C ILE A 261 11.82 24.31 3.63
N ALA A 262 11.17 23.19 3.96
CA ALA A 262 10.38 22.42 3.00
C ALA A 262 9.22 23.25 2.46
N LEU A 263 9.00 23.17 1.15
CA LEU A 263 7.81 23.74 0.53
C LEU A 263 6.66 22.74 0.60
N GLU A 264 5.44 23.25 0.76
CA GLU A 264 4.24 22.40 0.82
C GLU A 264 3.94 21.76 -0.54
N THR A 265 4.22 22.50 -1.61
CA THR A 265 4.26 22.01 -2.98
C THR A 265 5.68 21.49 -3.29
N GLY A 266 5.80 20.48 -4.14
CA GLY A 266 7.11 19.90 -4.47
C GLY A 266 7.56 18.80 -3.51
N ARG A 267 6.67 17.86 -3.23
CA ARG A 267 6.97 16.65 -2.47
C ARG A 267 6.29 15.47 -3.14
N ALA A 268 7.03 14.40 -3.37
CA ALA A 268 6.49 13.17 -3.92
C ALA A 268 7.22 11.98 -3.33
N MET A 269 6.53 10.85 -3.24
CA MET A 269 7.12 9.60 -2.78
C MET A 269 6.36 8.42 -3.38
N GLN A 270 7.11 7.51 -4.00
CA GLN A 270 6.60 6.39 -4.77
C GLN A 270 7.28 5.10 -4.35
N CYS A 271 6.56 3.98 -4.40
CA CYS A 271 7.16 2.65 -4.36
C CYS A 271 7.81 2.33 -5.71
N ILE A 272 9.14 2.17 -5.74
CA ILE A 272 9.90 2.00 -6.99
C ILE A 272 10.29 0.56 -7.28
N ALA A 273 10.36 -0.31 -6.28
CA ALA A 273 10.73 -1.72 -6.47
C ALA A 273 10.22 -2.63 -5.35
N VAL A 274 10.14 -3.92 -5.67
CA VAL A 274 9.90 -5.01 -4.72
C VAL A 274 10.93 -6.11 -5.00
N TYR A 275 11.68 -6.54 -3.98
CA TYR A 275 12.75 -7.54 -4.07
C TYR A 275 12.61 -8.69 -3.09
#